data_AF-A0A961RWF9-F1
#
_entry.id   AF-A0A961RWF9-F1
#
_cell.length_a   1.000
_cell.length_b   1.000
_cell.length_c   1.000
_cell.angle_alpha   90.00
_cell.angle_beta   90.00
_cell.angle_gamma   90.00
#
_symmetry.space_group_name_H-M   'P 1'
#
loop_
_entity.id
_entity.type
_entity.pdbx_description
1 polymer ?
#
loop_
_entity_poly.entity_id
_entity_poly.type
_entity_poly.pdbx_seq_one_letter_code
_entity_poly.pdbx_strand_id
1 'polypeptide(L)'
;MSETTGTGNTMPGGTDPVETAVRESFSRQSFMTTLGADLAEVGKGKVRIRFGRADGLLQQHGYLHAGVSTAIVDSACGYAAL
;
A
#
# COMPACT_ATOMS: atom_id res chain seq x y z
N MET A 1 36.62 17.53 -4.64
CA MET A 1 35.17 17.66 -4.87
C MET A 1 34.81 16.66 -5.97
N SER A 2 34.54 15.42 -5.57
CA SER A 2 34.17 14.34 -6.50
C SER A 2 32.83 13.80 -6.02
N GLU A 3 31.76 14.31 -6.62
CA GLU A 3 30.46 13.67 -6.58
C GLU A 3 30.56 12.38 -7.41
N THR A 4 30.48 11.24 -6.73
CA THR A 4 30.16 9.97 -7.36
C THR A 4 28.64 9.85 -7.33
N THR A 5 28.00 10.32 -8.39
CA THR A 5 26.58 10.03 -8.65
C THR A 5 26.43 8.53 -8.89
N GLY A 6 26.04 7.79 -7.85
CA GLY A 6 25.64 6.40 -7.96
C GLY A 6 24.34 6.29 -8.75
N THR A 7 24.45 6.04 -10.04
CA THR A 7 23.34 5.59 -10.89
C THR A 7 22.89 4.21 -10.39
N GLY A 8 21.82 4.17 -9.60
CA GLY A 8 21.17 2.93 -9.19
C GLY A 8 20.55 2.22 -10.39
N ASN A 9 21.30 1.30 -10.99
CA ASN A 9 20.88 0.44 -12.08
C ASN A 9 19.78 -0.53 -11.60
N THR A 10 18.51 -0.25 -11.92
CA THR A 10 17.41 -1.19 -11.69
C THR A 10 17.40 -2.19 -12.85
N MET A 11 17.88 -3.40 -12.57
CA MET A 11 17.80 -4.55 -13.48
C MET A 11 16.33 -4.93 -13.72
N PRO A 12 15.91 -5.29 -14.95
CA PRO A 12 14.56 -5.75 -15.20
C PRO A 12 14.46 -7.22 -14.75
N GLY A 13 13.79 -7.47 -13.61
CA GLY A 13 13.39 -8.83 -13.22
C GLY A 13 13.60 -9.26 -11.78
N GLY A 14 14.10 -8.41 -10.88
CA GLY A 14 14.14 -8.69 -9.44
C GLY A 14 13.15 -7.80 -8.70
N THR A 15 12.10 -8.37 -8.10
CA THR A 15 11.21 -7.62 -7.21
C THR A 15 12.03 -7.02 -6.08
N ASP A 16 11.86 -5.72 -5.82
CA ASP A 16 12.60 -5.04 -4.75
C ASP A 16 12.36 -5.79 -3.41
N PRO A 17 13.39 -6.03 -2.59
CA PRO A 17 13.21 -6.67 -1.28
C PRO A 17 12.17 -5.95 -0.41
N VAL A 18 12.08 -4.62 -0.50
CA VAL A 18 11.05 -3.82 0.17
C VAL A 18 9.66 -4.11 -0.41
N GLU A 19 9.54 -4.20 -1.73
CA GLU A 19 8.27 -4.55 -2.38
C GLU A 19 7.76 -5.92 -1.93
N THR A 20 8.67 -6.90 -1.85
CA THR A 20 8.34 -8.24 -1.37
C THR A 20 7.87 -8.21 0.08
N ALA A 21 8.59 -7.51 0.96
CA ALA A 21 8.23 -7.37 2.37
C ALA A 21 6.87 -6.68 2.57
N VAL A 22 6.57 -5.63 1.79
CA VAL A 22 5.28 -4.94 1.79
C VAL A 22 4.16 -5.89 1.37
N ARG A 23 4.33 -6.62 0.27
CA ARG A 23 3.32 -7.58 -0.24
C ARG A 23 3.03 -8.68 0.76
N GLU A 24 4.07 -9.26 1.36
CA GLU A 24 3.91 -10.28 2.38
C GLU A 24 3.20 -9.73 3.63
N SER A 25 3.61 -8.54 4.09
CA SER A 25 2.97 -7.90 5.24
C SER A 25 1.49 -7.59 5.00
N PHE A 26 1.16 -7.06 3.81
CA PHE A 26 -0.22 -6.79 3.40
C PHE A 26 -1.06 -8.07 3.40
N SER A 27 -0.52 -9.17 2.87
CA SER A 27 -1.22 -10.46 2.83
C SER A 27 -1.54 -11.06 4.20
N ARG A 28 -0.79 -10.67 5.24
CA ARG A 28 -1.02 -11.13 6.63
C ARG A 28 -2.07 -10.30 7.36
N GLN A 29 -2.44 -9.13 6.84
CA GLN A 29 -3.46 -8.28 7.46
C GLN A 29 -4.86 -8.70 6.99
N SER A 30 -5.48 -9.63 7.71
CA SER A 30 -6.86 -10.07 7.44
C SER A 30 -7.87 -8.92 7.39
N PHE A 31 -7.61 -7.82 8.11
CA PHE A 31 -8.43 -6.63 8.06
C PHE A 31 -8.50 -6.00 6.65
N MET A 32 -7.39 -5.94 5.91
CA MET A 32 -7.40 -5.42 4.52
C MET A 32 -8.26 -6.28 3.60
N THR A 33 -8.27 -7.60 3.82
CA THR A 33 -9.18 -8.52 3.13
C THR A 33 -10.64 -8.24 3.48
N THR A 34 -10.97 -7.99 4.75
CA THR A 34 -12.32 -7.61 5.18
C THR A 34 -12.81 -6.32 4.52
N LEU A 35 -11.91 -5.36 4.29
CA LEU A 35 -12.21 -4.11 3.60
C LEU A 35 -12.31 -4.27 2.07
N GLY A 36 -12.04 -5.46 1.52
CA GLY A 36 -11.95 -5.67 0.08
C GLY A 36 -10.85 -4.83 -0.57
N ALA A 37 -9.73 -4.65 0.15
CA ALA A 37 -8.61 -3.84 -0.29
C ALA A 37 -7.53 -4.71 -0.96
N ASP A 38 -6.98 -4.18 -2.05
CA ASP A 38 -5.93 -4.80 -2.88
C ASP A 38 -4.75 -3.86 -3.09
N LEU A 39 -3.55 -4.43 -3.09
CA LEU A 39 -2.32 -3.70 -3.34
C LEU A 39 -2.12 -3.49 -4.85
N ALA A 40 -2.29 -2.25 -5.30
CA ALA A 40 -2.30 -1.89 -6.72
C ALA A 40 -0.92 -1.52 -7.27
N GLU A 41 -0.09 -0.87 -6.47
CA GLU A 41 1.27 -0.47 -6.83
C GLU A 41 2.11 -0.44 -5.57
N VAL A 42 3.35 -0.93 -5.67
CA VAL A 42 4.38 -0.79 -4.64
C VAL A 42 5.63 -0.31 -5.34
N GLY A 43 6.24 0.73 -4.81
CA GLY A 43 7.50 1.27 -5.27
C GLY A 43 8.18 2.05 -4.16
N LYS A 44 9.40 2.52 -4.43
CA LYS A 44 10.19 3.26 -3.45
C LYS A 44 9.45 4.52 -3.00
N GLY A 45 9.12 4.62 -1.71
CA GLY A 45 8.42 5.78 -1.17
C GLY A 45 6.94 5.88 -1.57
N LYS A 46 6.37 4.88 -2.24
CA LYS A 46 5.05 4.98 -2.86
C LYS A 46 4.30 3.65 -2.80
N VAL A 47 3.11 3.69 -2.20
CA VAL A 47 2.20 2.55 -2.17
C VAL A 47 0.80 3.00 -2.57
N ARG A 48 0.14 2.20 -3.41
CA ARG A 48 -1.25 2.40 -3.79
C ARG A 48 -2.07 1.20 -3.36
N ILE A 49 -3.03 1.44 -2.48
CA ILE A 49 -4.06 0.48 -2.12
C ILE A 49 -5.36 0.92 -2.80
N ARG A 50 -6.05 -0.02 -3.44
CA ARG A 50 -7.40 0.18 -4.00
C ARG A 50 -8.38 -0.63 -3.17
N PHE A 51 -9.62 -0.18 -3.09
CA PHE A 51 -10.70 -0.93 -2.45
C PHE A 51 -12.02 -0.61 -3.14
N GLY A 52 -12.95 -1.55 -3.10
CA GLY A 52 -14.30 -1.39 -3.64
C GLY A 52 -15.26 -0.77 -2.63
N ARG A 53 -16.29 -0.08 -3.11
CA ARG A 53 -17.45 0.25 -2.27
C ARG A 53 -18.17 -1.05 -1.91
N ALA A 54 -18.40 -1.27 -0.62
CA ALA A 54 -19.22 -2.36 -0.11
C ALA A 54 -20.18 -1.84 0.96
N ASP A 55 -21.40 -2.38 1.01
CA ASP A 55 -22.44 -1.89 1.91
C ASP A 55 -22.05 -1.97 3.40
N GLY A 56 -21.25 -2.97 3.77
CA GLY A 56 -20.70 -3.12 5.12
C GLY A 56 -19.64 -2.07 5.52
N LEU A 57 -19.21 -1.21 4.60
CA LEU A 57 -18.21 -0.15 4.82
C LEU A 57 -18.84 1.25 4.90
N LEU A 58 -20.16 1.34 4.75
CA LEU A 58 -20.87 2.61 4.74
C LEU A 58 -21.24 3.05 6.16
N GLN A 59 -21.23 4.36 6.39
CA GLN A 59 -21.81 4.98 7.57
C GLN A 59 -23.33 5.19 7.38
N GLN A 60 -24.02 5.66 8.42
CA GLN A 60 -25.49 5.67 8.50
C GLN A 60 -26.24 6.44 7.40
N HIS A 61 -25.58 7.34 6.66
CA HIS A 61 -26.11 8.10 5.53
C HIS A 61 -25.65 7.56 4.17
N GLY A 62 -25.04 6.37 4.13
CA GLY A 62 -24.64 5.70 2.88
C GLY A 62 -23.32 6.17 2.27
N TYR A 63 -22.58 7.03 2.96
CA TYR A 63 -21.21 7.40 2.57
C TYR A 63 -20.19 6.38 3.08
N LEU A 64 -18.98 6.37 2.50
CA LEU A 64 -17.90 5.58 3.07
C LEU A 64 -17.61 6.03 4.51
N HIS A 65 -17.49 5.07 5.43
CA HIS A 65 -17.10 5.41 6.79
C HIS A 65 -15.65 5.96 6.80
N ALA A 66 -15.47 7.16 7.37
CA ALA A 66 -14.16 7.78 7.52
C ALA A 66 -13.09 6.86 8.15
N GLY A 67 -13.47 6.00 9.11
CA GLY A 67 -12.56 5.03 9.73
C GLY A 67 -11.99 4.01 8.74
N VAL A 68 -12.77 3.60 7.73
CA VAL A 68 -12.29 2.72 6.65
C VAL A 68 -11.23 3.43 5.81
N SER A 69 -11.51 4.66 5.37
CA SER A 69 -10.51 5.43 4.60
C SER A 69 -9.25 5.71 5.41
N THR A 70 -9.38 6.06 6.69
CA THR A 70 -8.23 6.33 7.56
C THR A 70 -7.36 5.09 7.74
N ALA A 71 -7.95 3.92 7.96
CA ALA A 71 -7.20 2.67 8.08
C ALA A 71 -6.40 2.31 6.82
N ILE A 72 -7.00 2.51 5.64
CA ILE A 72 -6.34 2.24 4.36
C ILE A 72 -5.19 3.23 4.13
N VAL A 73 -5.41 4.52 4.43
CA VAL A 73 -4.37 5.55 4.33
C VAL A 73 -3.23 5.30 5.30
N ASP A 74 -3.52 4.94 6.54
CA ASP A 74 -2.51 4.58 7.55
C ASP A 74 -1.62 3.43 7.07
N SER A 75 -2.24 2.36 6.56
CA SER A 75 -1.51 1.21 6.00
C SER A 75 -0.65 1.61 4.79
N ALA A 76 -1.20 2.39 3.85
CA ALA A 76 -0.46 2.86 2.68
C ALA A 76 0.74 3.72 3.06
N CYS A 77 0.57 4.65 4.01
CA CYS A 77 1.66 5.49 4.52
C CYS A 77 2.73 4.67 5.23
N GLY A 78 2.33 3.70 6.06
CA GLY A 78 3.25 2.80 6.75
C GLY A 78 4.13 2.01 5.77
N TYR A 79 3.53 1.47 4.71
CA TYR A 79 4.28 0.75 3.68
C TYR A 79 5.12 1.66 2.78
N ALA A 80 4.65 2.88 2.49
CA ALA A 80 5.41 3.85 1.72
C ALA A 80 6.64 4.40 2.47
N ALA A 81 6.69 4.26 3.80
CA ALA A 81 7.82 4.71 4.62
C ALA A 81 8.96 3.67 4.74
N LEU A 82 8.75 2.44 4.27
CA LEU A 82 9.76 1.37 4.22
C LEU A 82 10.70 1.55 3.03
#